data_AF-A0A7K4H9I0-F1
#
_entry.id   AF-A0A7K4H9I0-F1
#
_cell.length_a   1.000
_cell.length_b   1.000
_cell.length_c   1.000
_cell.angle_alpha   90.00
_cell.angle_beta   90.00
_cell.angle_gamma   90.00
#
_symmetry.space_group_name_H-M   'P 1'
#
loop_
_entity.id
_entity.type
_entity.pdbx_description
1 polymer ?
#
loop_
_entity_poly.entity_id
_entity_poly.type
_entity_poly.pdbx_seq_one_letter_code
_entity_poly.pdbx_strand_id
1 'polypeptide(L)' 'MVIVQRERVLLEATENEFENQAVLNPTVVQQGDTLHLFYRAVKEGNYSSIGY' A
#
# COMPACT_ATOMS: atom_id res chain seq x y z
N MET A 1 16.36 17.74 -13.59
CA MET A 1 15.90 17.98 -12.21
C MET A 1 14.43 17.57 -12.17
N VAL A 2 14.07 16.62 -11.30
CA VAL A 2 12.66 16.22 -11.12
C VAL A 2 12.08 17.07 -10.00
N ILE A 3 10.93 17.69 -10.22
CA ILE A 3 10.19 18.37 -9.16
C ILE A 3 9.54 17.29 -8.30
N VAL A 4 9.93 17.22 -7.04
CA VAL A 4 9.38 16.24 -6.09
C VAL A 4 8.34 16.95 -5.24
N GLN A 5 7.10 16.47 -5.31
CA GLN A 5 6.01 16.84 -4.41
C GLN A 5 5.84 15.78 -3.33
N ARG A 6 5.57 16.20 -2.09
CA ARG A 6 5.37 15.28 -0.93
C ARG A 6 3.89 15.20 -0.58
N GLU A 7 3.24 14.11 -0.98
CA GLU A 7 1.79 13.88 -0.78
C GLU A 7 1.39 13.37 0.62
N ARG A 8 2.33 13.33 1.58
CA ARG A 8 2.16 12.74 2.92
C ARG A 8 1.98 11.20 2.85
N VAL A 9 1.29 10.63 3.84
CA VAL A 9 1.06 9.19 3.99
C VAL A 9 0.02 8.74 2.97
N LEU A 10 0.37 7.75 2.15
CA LEU A 10 -0.53 7.16 1.14
C LEU A 10 -1.18 5.85 1.60
N LEU A 11 -0.56 5.15 2.56
CA LEU A 11 -1.03 3.88 3.09
C LEU A 11 -0.78 3.83 4.60
N GLU A 12 -1.79 3.43 5.34
CA GLU A 12 -1.75 3.13 6.77
C GLU A 12 -2.53 1.85 7.04
N ALA A 13 -2.18 1.13 8.11
CA ALA A 13 -2.98 -0.01 8.54
C ALA A 13 -4.38 0.46 8.94
N THR A 14 -5.40 -0.33 8.59
CA THR A 14 -6.80 -0.04 8.89
C THR A 14 -7.34 -1.02 9.92
N GLU A 15 -8.62 -0.94 10.26
CA GLU A 15 -9.28 -1.96 11.09
C GLU A 15 -9.72 -3.20 10.27
N ASN A 16 -9.49 -3.20 8.95
CA ASN A 16 -9.85 -4.34 8.11
C ASN A 16 -8.99 -5.55 8.43
N GLU A 17 -9.63 -6.70 8.63
CA GLU A 17 -8.98 -7.93 9.10
C GLU A 17 -7.75 -8.34 8.28
N PHE A 18 -7.72 -8.06 6.98
CA PHE A 18 -6.64 -8.52 6.10
C PHE A 18 -5.33 -7.69 6.23
N GLU A 19 -5.37 -6.49 6.80
CA GLU A 19 -4.24 -5.54 6.87
C GLU A 19 -4.11 -4.84 8.23
N ASN A 20 -4.82 -5.32 9.24
CA ASN A 20 -4.95 -4.66 10.55
C ASN A 20 -3.69 -4.64 11.42
N GLN A 21 -2.60 -5.30 11.00
CA GLN A 21 -1.32 -5.25 11.70
C GLN A 21 -0.34 -4.27 11.04
N ALA A 22 -0.21 -4.31 9.71
CA ALA A 22 0.70 -3.43 8.98
C ALA A 22 0.42 -3.42 7.46
N VAL A 23 0.84 -2.33 6.81
CA VAL A 23 0.97 -2.22 5.35
C VAL A 23 2.42 -1.90 5.01
N LEU A 24 3.02 -2.62 4.05
CA LEU A 24 4.47 -2.57 3.78
C LEU A 24 4.80 -2.62 2.29
N ASN A 25 5.97 -2.10 1.92
CA ASN A 25 6.65 -2.28 0.63
C ASN A 25 5.74 -2.11 -0.61
N PRO A 26 5.09 -0.95 -0.80
CA PRO A 26 4.22 -0.76 -1.95
C PRO A 26 5.00 -0.78 -3.28
N THR A 27 4.32 -1.18 -4.35
CA THR A 27 4.75 -1.08 -5.74
C THR A 27 3.63 -0.45 -6.56
N VAL A 28 3.97 0.49 -7.45
CA VAL A 28 3.02 1.14 -8.34
C VAL A 28 3.15 0.59 -9.75
N VAL A 29 2.03 0.22 -10.37
CA VAL A 29 1.93 -0.16 -11.79
C VAL A 29 1.00 0.82 -12.49
N GLN A 30 1.42 1.40 -13.60
CA GLN A 30 0.57 2.30 -14.40
C GLN A 30 -0.11 1.54 -15.54
N GLN A 31 -1.44 1.68 -15.64
CA GLN A 31 -2.23 1.20 -16.77
C GLN A 31 -3.05 2.39 -17.33
N GLY A 32 -2.59 2.96 -18.45
CA GLY A 32 -3.18 4.18 -19.00
C GLY A 32 -3.10 5.34 -17.98
N ASP A 33 -4.25 5.90 -17.64
CA ASP A 33 -4.38 6.99 -16.66
C ASP A 33 -4.61 6.49 -15.22
N THR A 34 -4.57 5.17 -14.99
CA THR A 34 -4.74 4.59 -13.65
C THR A 34 -3.42 4.13 -13.06
N LEU A 35 -3.17 4.53 -11.82
CA LEU A 35 -2.07 4.01 -11.01
C LEU A 35 -2.61 2.95 -10.05
N HIS A 36 -2.08 1.74 -10.17
CA HIS A 36 -2.39 0.60 -9.34
C HIS A 36 -1.36 0.45 -8.24
N LEU A 37 -1.77 0.46 -6.98
CA LEU A 37 -0.88 0.38 -5.83
C LEU A 37 -1.01 -1.00 -5.19
N PHE A 38 -0.07 -1.89 -5.48
CA PHE A 38 0.02 -3.15 -4.76
C PHE A 38 0.86 -2.96 -3.51
N TYR A 39 0.46 -3.56 -2.40
CA TYR A 39 1.22 -3.52 -1.16
C TYR A 39 1.12 -4.84 -0.40
N ARG A 40 2.06 -5.06 0.51
CA ARG A 40 1.96 -6.18 1.45
C ARG A 40 1.01 -5.79 2.55
N ALA A 41 -0.14 -6.47 2.61
CA ALA A 41 -1.09 -6.39 3.71
C ALA A 41 -0.75 -7.46 4.75
N VAL A 42 -0.66 -7.04 6.01
CA VAL A 42 -0.36 -7.93 7.13
C VAL A 42 -1.52 -7.89 8.10
N LYS A 43 -2.16 -9.05 8.27
CA LYS A 43 -3.13 -9.30 9.34
C LYS A 43 -2.41 -9.68 10.63
N GLU A 44 -3.03 -9.33 11.76
CA GLU A 44 -2.64 -9.76 13.10
C GLU A 44 -2.29 -11.26 13.16
N GLY A 45 -1.14 -11.56 13.76
CA GLY A 45 -0.57 -12.91 13.72
C GLY A 45 0.35 -13.14 12.50
N ASN A 46 0.74 -12.08 11.80
CA ASN A 46 1.70 -12.09 10.69
C ASN A 46 1.23 -12.92 9.47
N TYR A 47 -0.07 -12.97 9.23
CA TYR A 47 -0.60 -13.52 7.99
C TYR A 47 -0.41 -12.49 6.88
N SER A 48 0.38 -12.85 5.88
CA SER A 48 0.77 -11.94 4.80
C SER A 48 -0.04 -12.21 3.54
N SER A 49 -0.62 -11.16 2.98
CA SER A 49 -1.35 -11.17 1.72
C SER A 49 -0.96 -9.97 0.85
N ILE A 50 -1.57 -9.87 -0.34
CA ILE A 50 -1.42 -8.72 -1.25
C ILE A 50 -2.67 -7.85 -1.10
N GLY A 51 -2.48 -6.57 -0.81
CA GLY A 51 -3.49 -5.53 -0.92
C GLY A 51 -3.36 -4.78 -2.24
N TYR A 52 -4.47 -4.18 -2.69
CA TYR A 52 -4.60 -3.43 -3.94
C TYR A 52 -5.65 -2.35 -3.79
#